data_AF-A0A2K9A0G1-F1
#
_entry.id   AF-A0A2K9A0G1-F1
#
_cell.length_a   1.000
_cell.length_b   1.000
_cell.length_c   1.000
_cell.angle_alpha   90.00
_cell.angle_beta   90.00
_cell.angle_gamma   90.00
#
_symmetry.space_group_name_H-M   'P 1'
#
loop_
_entity.id
_entity.type
_entity.pdbx_description
1 polymer ?
#
loop_
_entity_poly.entity_id
_entity_poly.type
_entity_poly.pdbx_seq_one_letter_code
_entity_poly.pdbx_strand_id
1 'polypeptide(L)' 'MIDFQKVGNRIASYRKSLSMTQDDLANQLYVSRQALSKWENGSSAVYGNLKLCTSAIEKSSPKY' A
#
# COMPACT_ATOMS: atom_id res chain seq x y z
N MET A 1 -18.18 -1.36 5.43
CA MET A 1 -17.56 -0.97 4.15
C MET A 1 -16.11 -0.57 4.45
N ILE A 2 -15.13 -1.11 3.73
CA ILE A 2 -13.71 -0.77 3.97
C ILE A 2 -13.48 0.68 3.51
N ASP A 3 -12.90 1.48 4.40
CA ASP A 3 -12.56 2.88 4.14
C ASP A 3 -11.17 2.95 3.50
N PHE A 4 -11.14 3.00 2.17
CA PHE A 4 -9.90 3.08 1.40
C PHE A 4 -9.09 4.36 1.66
N GLN A 5 -9.75 5.41 2.14
CA GLN A 5 -9.09 6.67 2.51
C GLN A 5 -8.26 6.47 3.78
N LYS A 6 -8.80 5.76 4.78
CA LYS A 6 -8.04 5.38 5.99
C LYS A 6 -6.86 4.47 5.67
N VAL A 7 -7.01 3.54 4.72
CA VAL A 7 -5.92 2.67 4.27
C VAL A 7 -4.82 3.48 3.58
N GLY A 8 -5.19 4.36 2.65
CA GLY A 8 -4.24 5.25 1.95
C GLY A 8 -3.46 6.13 2.92
N ASN A 9 -4.15 6.73 3.89
CA ASN A 9 -3.52 7.54 4.93
C ASN A 9 -2.53 6.74 5.79
N ARG A 10 -2.83 5.48 6.13
CA ARG A 10 -1.90 4.61 6.86
C ARG A 10 -0.65 4.29 6.04
N ILE A 11 -0.81 3.97 4.76
CA ILE A 11 0.31 3.69 3.85
C ILE A 11 1.23 4.92 3.76
N ALA A 12 0.66 6.10 3.54
CA ALA A 12 1.40 7.34 3.47
C ALA A 12 2.13 7.68 4.78
N SER A 13 1.49 7.47 5.93
CA SER A 13 2.10 7.68 7.24
C SER A 13 3.25 6.72 7.51
N TYR A 14 3.07 5.43 7.19
CA TYR A 14 4.13 4.42 7.34
C TYR A 14 5.33 4.75 6.44
N ARG A 15 5.08 5.07 5.17
CA ARG A 15 6.11 5.51 4.24
C ARG A 15 6.93 6.69 4.77
N LYS A 16 6.24 7.70 5.30
CA LYS A 16 6.89 8.90 5.88
C LYS A 16 7.70 8.55 7.14
N SER A 17 7.21 7.63 7.98
CA SER A 17 7.96 7.18 9.17
C SER A 17 9.27 6.47 8.82
N LEU A 18 9.33 5.85 7.64
CA LEU A 18 10.52 5.21 7.10
C LEU A 18 11.37 6.15 6.22
N SER A 19 11.02 7.44 6.13
CA SER A 19 11.68 8.42 5.25
C SER A 19 11.76 7.99 3.78
N MET A 20 10.78 7.21 3.32
CA MET A 20 10.74 6.67 1.96
C MET A 20 10.00 7.60 1.01
N THR A 21 10.42 7.66 -0.25
CA THR A 21 9.64 8.27 -1.32
C THR A 21 8.55 7.31 -1.80
N GLN A 22 7.58 7.83 -2.57
CA GLN A 22 6.56 6.98 -3.19
C GLN A 22 7.21 5.95 -4.14
N ASP A 23 8.28 6.32 -4.84
CA ASP A 23 9.02 5.39 -5.69
C ASP A 23 9.71 4.30 -4.87
N ASP A 24 10.32 4.64 -3.74
CA ASP A 24 10.97 3.64 -2.87
C ASP A 24 9.98 2.60 -2.36
N LEU A 25 8.84 3.04 -1.83
CA LEU A 25 7.81 2.13 -1.32
C LEU A 25 7.15 1.34 -2.46
N ALA A 26 6.96 1.96 -3.64
CA ALA A 26 6.40 1.28 -4.80
C ALA A 26 7.34 0.17 -5.30
N ASN A 27 8.64 0.43 -5.33
CA ASN A 27 9.67 -0.55 -5.67
C ASN A 27 9.70 -1.71 -4.67
N GLN A 28 9.59 -1.44 -3.36
CA GLN A 28 9.51 -2.48 -2.34
C GLN A 28 8.25 -3.36 -2.44
N LEU A 29 7.14 -2.76 -2.84
CA LEU A 29 5.86 -3.44 -3.00
C LEU A 29 5.68 -4.03 -4.41
N TYR A 30 6.69 -3.91 -5.29
CA TYR A 30 6.64 -4.33 -6.69
C TYR A 30 5.43 -3.79 -7.44
N VAL A 31 5.07 -2.54 -7.17
CA VAL A 31 3.99 -1.82 -7.84
C VAL A 31 4.51 -0.56 -8.51
N SER A 32 3.73 0.01 -9.42
CA SER A 32 4.10 1.30 -9.99
C SER A 32 3.86 2.42 -8.97
N ARG A 33 4.69 3.47 -9.03
CA ARG A 33 4.49 4.72 -8.29
C ARG A 33 3.07 5.27 -8.45
N GLN A 34 2.50 5.15 -9.65
CA GLN A 34 1.13 5.57 -9.94
C GLN A 34 0.08 4.73 -9.18
N ALA A 35 0.30 3.43 -9.03
CA ALA A 35 -0.54 2.57 -8.20
C ALA A 35 -0.45 2.97 -6.72
N LEU A 36 0.76 3.18 -6.21
CA LEU A 36 0.95 3.62 -4.82
C LEU A 36 0.29 4.98 -4.56
N SER A 37 0.44 5.95 -5.48
CA SER A 37 -0.21 7.26 -5.36
C SER A 37 -1.75 7.15 -5.33
N LYS A 38 -2.34 6.25 -6.11
CA LYS A 38 -3.79 5.97 -6.07
C LYS A 38 -4.21 5.35 -4.74
N TRP A 39 -3.39 4.45 -4.18
CA TRP A 39 -3.63 3.85 -2.88
C TRP A 39 -3.58 4.89 -1.77
N GLU A 40 -2.54 5.73 -1.74
CA GLU A 40 -2.40 6.81 -0.75
C GLU A 40 -3.55 7.82 -0.80
N ASN A 41 -4.09 8.10 -1.99
CA ASN A 41 -5.20 9.03 -2.18
C ASN A 41 -6.59 8.42 -1.95
N GLY A 42 -6.70 7.12 -1.63
CA GLY A 42 -7.99 6.44 -1.47
C GLY A 42 -8.80 6.27 -2.77
N SER A 43 -8.23 6.66 -3.91
CA SER A 43 -8.82 6.57 -5.24
C SER A 43 -8.61 5.18 -5.83
N SER A 44 -9.32 4.24 -5.21
CA SER A 44 -9.62 2.90 -5.69
C SER A 44 -8.44 1.92 -5.79
N ALA A 45 -8.68 0.78 -5.13
CA ALA A 45 -8.22 -0.51 -5.57
C ALA A 45 -8.39 -0.64 -7.09
N VAL A 46 -7.28 -0.65 -7.82
CA VAL A 46 -7.27 -1.33 -9.12
C VAL A 46 -7.49 -2.80 -8.77
N TYR A 47 -8.74 -3.27 -8.92
CA TYR A 47 -9.16 -4.66 -8.75
C TYR A 47 -8.39 -5.67 -9.65
N GLY A 48 -7.35 -5.23 -10.35
CA GLY A 48 -6.43 -6.06 -11.12
C GLY A 48 -5.25 -6.66 -10.33
N ASN A 49 -5.00 -6.30 -9.07
CA ASN A 49 -3.84 -6.82 -8.33
C ASN A 49 -4.08 -7.10 -6.83
N LEU A 50 -5.29 -7.55 -6.46
CA LEU A 50 -5.58 -8.01 -5.09
C LEU A 50 -4.65 -9.16 -4.64
N LYS A 51 -4.01 -9.89 -5.58
CA LYS A 51 -3.02 -10.94 -5.28
C LYS A 51 -1.69 -10.43 -4.70
N LEU A 52 -1.28 -9.18 -4.98
CA LEU A 52 0.01 -8.66 -4.49
C LEU A 52 -0.11 -8.10 -3.07
N CYS A 53 -1.17 -7.35 -2.77
CA CYS A 53 -1.37 -6.79 -1.43
C CYS A 53 -1.61 -7.86 -0.36
N THR A 54 -2.30 -8.96 -0.66
CA THR A 54 -2.47 -10.07 0.29
C THR A 54 -1.12 -10.74 0.60
N SER A 55 -0.26 -10.94 -0.40
CA SER A 55 1.06 -11.56 -0.19
C SER A 55 2.02 -10.70 0.66
N ALA A 56 1.89 -9.37 0.62
CA ALA A 56 2.70 -8.45 1.42
C ALA A 56 2.25 -8.39 2.89
N ILE A 57 0.94 -8.52 3.14
CA ILE A 57 0.34 -8.50 4.48
C ILE A 57 0.46 -9.87 5.18
N GLU A 58 0.36 -10.99 4.45
CA GLU A 58 0.55 -12.33 5.02
C GLU A 58 1.97 -12.60 5.50
N LYS A 59 2.99 -12.01 4.86
CA LYS A 59 4.40 -12.14 5.30
C LYS A 59 4.74 -11.32 6.55
N SER A 60 3.86 -10.43 7.00
CA SER A 60 4.08 -9.53 8.14
C SER A 60 3.12 -9.76 9.31
N SER A 61 2.30 -10.82 9.27
CA SER A 61 1.49 -11.26 10.42
C SER A 61 2.16 -12.48 11.09
N PRO A 62 2.78 -12.33 12.28
CA PRO A 62 3.12 -13.48 13.09
C PRO A 62 1.81 -14.13 13.54
N LYS A 63 1.69 -15.45 13.31
CA LYS A 63 0.64 -16.28 13.90
C LYS A 63 0.62 -16.08 15.42
N TYR A 64 -0.41 -15.42 15.93
CA TYR A 64 -0.96 -15.64 17.26
C TYR A 64 -2.48 -15.54 17.17
#